data_AF-A0AAU7ZWK6-F1
#
_entry.id   AF-A0AAU7ZWK6-F1
#
_cell.length_a   1.000
_cell.length_b   1.000
_cell.length_c   1.000
_cell.angle_alpha   90.00
_cell.angle_beta   90.00
_cell.angle_gamma   90.00
#
_symmetry.space_group_name_H-M   'P 1'
#
loop_
_entity.id
_entity.type
_entity.pdbx_description
1 polymer ?
#
loop_
_entity_poly.entity_id
_entity_poly.type
_entity_poly.pdbx_seq_one_letter_code
_entity_poly.pdbx_strand_id
1 'polypeptide(L)'
;MKFEIREKVKNPDPEVVLRPEVVLRALEMCSREISDDVTRFGDRITVRGLGPSPRSKNRHDNTVFRVNLENGETVILGEVNFQASALLGDTSQEDVVRSKLDDLFEQMRAQIELDTRRVATYAAARKSAAGTAVVDRSEEPDVDPLRASKRSEEKMASPVAAETLIEALTAAPDLGWSAAALVAEPQAENIQSNSNDEPERVIASQKTFESEQSTAAEQTVAAEQRAQPRFYGEPDLSEEEPTWQARTVPYRIRIEDDLPSGWKRFALWTTMLLALLAVGAEGYFYWSHGEFYWPHREIASSLAPVAAPAVAPNPVPKLDTRKAGEADSSKPISLSESTRESAINSADLKLWLQDWAASMRTKDANAQAAFYADTLDRYLNQRNVGREAVLRDREATNRMRKGLWTVKMEDIVIERQTESEAEVRLVKHFMDEQETSEILESFVPTRLTLKRLNGKWKITSEQDQPSLQVTPWKNKG
;
A
#
# COMPACT_ATOMS: atom_id res chain seq x y z
N MET A 1 16.37 -24.50 -21.10
CA MET A 1 17.09 -23.59 -22.03
C MET A 1 17.69 -22.49 -21.18
N LYS A 2 18.90 -22.01 -21.51
CA LYS A 2 19.56 -20.92 -20.78
C LYS A 2 20.06 -19.89 -21.78
N PHE A 3 19.81 -18.61 -21.50
CA PHE A 3 20.47 -17.51 -22.21
C PHE A 3 20.74 -16.35 -21.26
N GLU A 4 21.61 -15.44 -21.70
CA GLU A 4 21.97 -14.23 -20.97
C GLU A 4 21.47 -13.01 -21.72
N ILE A 5 20.99 -12.02 -20.98
CA ILE A 5 20.58 -10.71 -21.50
C ILE A 5 21.38 -9.62 -20.79
N ARG A 6 21.78 -8.60 -21.56
CA ARG A 6 22.48 -7.44 -21.04
C ARG A 6 21.79 -6.19 -21.55
N GLU A 7 21.18 -5.45 -20.64
CA GLU A 7 20.48 -4.21 -20.97
C GLU A 7 21.17 -3.01 -20.33
N LYS A 8 21.33 -1.94 -21.10
CA LYS A 8 21.92 -0.68 -20.63
C LYS A 8 20.83 0.34 -20.42
N VAL A 9 20.67 0.81 -19.18
CA VAL A 9 19.69 1.84 -18.85
C VAL A 9 20.33 3.21 -19.06
N LYS A 10 19.95 3.89 -20.14
CA LYS A 10 20.34 5.28 -20.37
C LYS A 10 19.58 6.19 -19.43
N ASN A 11 20.28 7.09 -18.75
CA ASN A 11 19.61 8.14 -17.99
C ASN A 11 19.04 9.18 -18.98
N PRO A 12 17.77 9.61 -18.86
CA PRO A 12 17.26 10.77 -19.59
C PRO A 12 18.05 12.06 -19.33
N ASP A 13 18.66 12.18 -18.15
CA ASP A 13 19.54 13.30 -17.81
C ASP A 13 21.00 12.82 -17.74
N PRO A 14 21.89 13.26 -18.67
CA PRO A 14 23.28 12.85 -18.68
C PRO A 14 24.09 13.38 -17.47
N GLU A 15 23.60 14.40 -16.77
CA GLU A 15 24.29 14.97 -15.60
C GLU A 15 23.99 14.19 -14.31
N VAL A 16 22.87 13.47 -14.27
CA VAL A 16 22.49 12.67 -13.12
C VAL A 16 22.97 11.24 -13.37
N VAL A 17 23.79 10.68 -12.49
CA VAL A 17 24.06 9.24 -12.53
C VAL A 17 22.87 8.52 -11.92
N LEU A 18 22.18 7.70 -12.73
CA LEU A 18 21.04 6.92 -12.24
C LEU A 18 21.57 5.93 -11.20
N ARG A 19 21.04 6.02 -9.97
CA ARG A 19 21.45 5.11 -8.91
C ARG A 19 20.92 3.72 -9.22
N PRO A 20 21.72 2.65 -9.08
CA PRO A 20 21.26 1.27 -9.26
C PRO A 20 20.00 0.93 -8.46
N GLU A 21 19.83 1.57 -7.29
CA GLU A 21 18.65 1.42 -6.44
C GLU A 21 17.33 1.84 -7.12
N VAL A 22 17.36 2.91 -7.92
CA VAL A 22 16.17 3.39 -8.65
C VAL A 22 15.79 2.37 -9.74
N VAL A 23 16.79 1.83 -10.44
CA VAL A 23 16.58 0.78 -11.44
C VAL A 23 16.07 -0.51 -10.80
N LEU A 24 16.65 -0.92 -9.67
CA LEU A 24 16.19 -2.11 -8.92
C LEU A 24 14.74 -1.97 -8.48
N ARG A 25 14.36 -0.82 -7.93
CA ARG A 25 12.96 -0.56 -7.52
C ARG A 25 12.01 -0.62 -8.71
N ALA A 26 12.33 0.04 -9.82
CA ALA A 26 11.51 0.01 -11.02
C ALA A 26 11.41 -1.40 -11.60
N LEU A 27 12.53 -2.11 -11.69
CA LEU A 27 12.61 -3.48 -12.19
C LEU A 27 11.79 -4.44 -11.31
N GLU A 28 11.83 -4.28 -9.98
CA GLU A 28 11.03 -5.07 -9.05
C GLU A 28 9.53 -4.84 -9.26
N MET A 29 9.09 -3.58 -9.37
CA MET A 29 7.69 -3.24 -9.59
C MET A 29 7.17 -3.84 -10.90
N CYS A 30 7.87 -3.63 -12.02
CA CYS A 30 7.46 -4.17 -13.33
C CYS A 30 7.53 -5.72 -13.36
N SER A 31 8.51 -6.32 -12.67
CA SER A 31 8.60 -7.79 -12.56
C SER A 31 7.39 -8.40 -11.87
N ARG A 32 6.77 -7.68 -10.91
CA ARG A 32 5.57 -8.14 -10.19
C ARG A 32 4.33 -8.19 -11.07
N GLU A 33 4.30 -7.44 -12.17
CA GLU A 33 3.19 -7.49 -13.14
C GLU A 33 3.19 -8.82 -13.92
N ILE A 34 4.37 -9.35 -14.23
CA ILE A 34 4.52 -10.58 -15.02
C ILE A 34 4.67 -11.83 -14.13
N SER A 35 5.12 -11.69 -12.89
CA SER A 35 5.30 -12.80 -11.95
C SER A 35 4.86 -12.45 -10.53
N ASP A 36 4.20 -13.40 -9.86
CA ASP A 36 3.81 -13.24 -8.46
C ASP A 36 4.97 -13.58 -7.49
N ASP A 37 6.05 -14.17 -8.00
CA ASP A 37 7.18 -14.70 -7.23
C ASP A 37 8.46 -13.95 -7.61
N VAL A 38 8.54 -12.73 -7.09
CA VAL A 38 9.67 -11.81 -7.24
C VAL A 38 10.32 -11.63 -5.88
N THR A 39 11.60 -11.95 -5.80
CA THR A 39 12.40 -11.79 -4.57
C THR A 39 13.61 -10.93 -4.84
N ARG A 40 13.89 -10.00 -3.93
CA ARG A 40 15.00 -9.07 -4.01
C ARG A 40 16.02 -9.35 -2.91
N PHE A 41 17.29 -9.41 -3.29
CA PHE A 41 18.42 -9.60 -2.37
C PHE A 41 19.57 -8.68 -2.79
N GLY A 42 19.70 -7.52 -2.14
CA GLY A 42 20.72 -6.53 -2.48
C GLY A 42 20.55 -5.97 -3.90
N ASP A 43 21.57 -6.19 -4.74
CA ASP A 43 21.67 -5.81 -6.15
C ASP A 43 21.04 -6.83 -7.11
N ARG A 44 20.45 -7.90 -6.56
CA ARG A 44 19.90 -9.02 -7.31
C ARG A 44 18.38 -9.10 -7.16
N ILE A 45 17.70 -9.32 -8.29
CA ILE A 45 16.27 -9.65 -8.35
C ILE A 45 16.12 -11.03 -8.98
N THR A 46 15.32 -11.89 -8.35
CA THR A 46 15.00 -13.23 -8.86
C THR A 46 13.50 -13.29 -9.17
N VAL A 47 13.18 -13.57 -10.43
CA VAL A 47 11.81 -13.66 -10.96
C VAL A 47 11.53 -15.10 -11.37
N ARG A 48 10.58 -15.75 -10.71
CA ARG A 48 10.17 -17.13 -11.05
C ARG A 48 8.96 -17.14 -11.97
N GLY A 49 8.75 -18.20 -12.74
CA GLY A 49 7.57 -18.30 -13.61
C GLY A 49 7.68 -17.55 -14.94
N LEU A 50 8.82 -16.92 -15.24
CA LEU A 50 9.04 -16.23 -16.51
C LEU A 50 9.44 -17.23 -17.61
N GLY A 51 8.42 -17.90 -18.14
CA GLY A 51 8.56 -18.91 -19.18
C GLY A 51 8.02 -18.48 -20.54
N PRO A 52 8.23 -19.33 -21.56
CA PRO A 52 7.70 -19.09 -22.89
C PRO A 52 6.17 -19.34 -22.94
N SER A 53 5.62 -20.13 -22.01
CA SER A 53 4.17 -20.39 -21.93
C SER A 53 3.36 -19.11 -21.66
N PRO A 54 2.28 -18.84 -22.42
CA PRO A 54 1.39 -17.71 -22.17
C PRO A 54 0.38 -17.99 -21.05
N ARG A 55 0.11 -19.26 -20.72
CA ARG A 55 -1.00 -19.65 -19.83
C ARG A 55 -0.55 -20.24 -18.48
N SER A 56 0.70 -20.66 -18.36
CA SER A 56 1.19 -21.33 -17.17
C SER A 56 2.48 -20.70 -16.66
N LYS A 57 2.44 -20.12 -15.46
CA LYS A 57 3.62 -19.74 -14.69
C LYS A 57 4.28 -21.02 -14.17
N ASN A 58 5.37 -21.45 -14.79
CA ASN A 58 6.11 -22.63 -14.33
C ASN A 58 7.11 -22.22 -13.23
N ARG A 59 6.94 -22.74 -12.02
CA ARG A 59 7.80 -22.39 -10.86
C ARG A 59 9.28 -22.76 -11.04
N HIS A 60 9.58 -23.61 -12.02
CA HIS A 60 10.95 -23.98 -12.38
C HIS A 60 11.62 -23.01 -13.35
N ASP A 61 10.85 -22.14 -14.01
CA ASP A 61 11.41 -21.07 -14.82
C ASP A 61 11.90 -19.96 -13.87
N ASN A 62 13.14 -19.52 -14.08
CA ASN A 62 13.84 -18.64 -13.18
C ASN A 62 14.71 -17.65 -13.98
N THR A 63 14.51 -16.37 -13.72
CA THR A 63 15.31 -15.30 -14.27
C THR A 63 15.96 -14.52 -13.13
N VAL A 64 17.28 -14.35 -13.19
CA VAL A 64 18.05 -13.62 -12.19
C VAL A 64 18.61 -12.37 -12.83
N PHE A 65 18.17 -11.20 -12.37
CA PHE A 65 18.74 -9.91 -12.75
C PHE A 65 19.76 -9.45 -11.71
N ARG A 66 20.88 -8.91 -12.17
CA ARG A 66 21.86 -8.16 -11.37
C ARG A 66 22.00 -6.76 -11.95
N VAL A 67 21.95 -5.76 -11.10
CA VAL A 67 22.03 -4.36 -11.54
C VAL A 67 23.31 -3.74 -11.02
N ASN A 68 24.23 -3.43 -11.94
CA ASN A 68 25.55 -2.91 -11.63
C ASN A 68 25.74 -1.52 -12.25
N LEU A 69 26.67 -0.75 -11.70
CA LEU A 69 27.16 0.49 -12.33
C LEU A 69 28.45 0.18 -13.08
N GLU A 70 28.43 0.27 -14.41
CA GLU A 70 29.59 0.05 -15.27
C GLU A 70 29.86 1.31 -16.11
N ASN A 71 31.04 1.90 -15.97
CA ASN A 71 31.44 3.11 -16.71
C ASN A 71 30.46 4.30 -16.55
N GLY A 72 29.83 4.42 -15.38
CA GLY A 72 28.82 5.46 -15.10
C GLY A 72 27.43 5.17 -15.68
N GLU A 73 27.25 4.05 -16.39
CA GLU A 73 25.94 3.58 -16.87
C GLU A 73 25.41 2.48 -15.95
N THR A 74 24.10 2.46 -15.70
CA THR A 74 23.50 1.32 -15.01
C THR A 74 23.26 0.18 -16.00
N VAL A 75 23.85 -0.97 -15.74
CA VAL A 75 23.79 -2.17 -16.59
C VAL A 75 23.03 -3.27 -15.85
N ILE A 76 22.04 -3.84 -16.51
CA ILE A 76 21.26 -4.98 -16.04
C ILE A 76 21.79 -6.23 -16.73
N LEU A 77 22.25 -7.20 -15.95
CA LEU A 77 22.65 -8.53 -16.42
C LEU A 77 21.58 -9.52 -15.99
N GLY A 78 20.90 -10.16 -16.95
CA GLY A 78 19.89 -11.17 -16.71
C GLY A 78 20.38 -12.56 -17.09
N GLU A 79 20.36 -13.50 -16.16
CA GLU A 79 20.50 -14.93 -16.45
C GLU A 79 19.12 -15.57 -16.50
N VAL A 80 18.71 -16.05 -17.67
CA VAL A 80 17.38 -16.60 -17.91
C VAL A 80 17.47 -18.11 -18.05
N ASN A 81 16.71 -18.85 -17.24
CA ASN A 81 16.58 -20.31 -17.32
C ASN A 81 15.10 -20.70 -17.35
N PHE A 82 14.67 -21.35 -18.43
CA PHE A 82 13.28 -21.78 -18.58
C PHE A 82 13.18 -23.18 -19.18
N GLN A 83 12.09 -23.86 -18.86
CA GLN A 83 11.76 -25.16 -19.43
C GLN A 83 11.04 -25.00 -20.76
N ALA A 84 11.40 -25.86 -21.73
CA ALA A 84 10.75 -25.85 -23.03
C ALA A 84 9.25 -26.17 -22.91
N SER A 85 8.39 -25.36 -23.54
CA SER A 85 6.95 -25.58 -23.65
C SER A 85 6.60 -26.24 -24.98
N ALA A 86 5.81 -27.32 -24.95
CA ALA A 86 5.32 -27.96 -26.16
C ALA A 86 4.21 -27.18 -26.88
N LEU A 87 3.69 -26.10 -26.27
CA LEU A 87 2.48 -25.39 -26.72
C LEU A 87 2.73 -24.31 -27.78
N LEU A 88 3.99 -24.01 -28.11
CA LEU A 88 4.35 -22.86 -28.94
C LEU A 88 4.53 -23.18 -30.44
N GLY A 89 4.28 -24.42 -30.87
CA GLY A 89 4.44 -24.82 -32.26
C GLY A 89 5.86 -24.51 -32.78
N ASP A 90 5.94 -23.86 -33.93
CA ASP A 90 7.20 -23.53 -34.61
C ASP A 90 7.84 -22.21 -34.13
N THR A 91 7.20 -21.48 -33.20
CA THR A 91 7.76 -20.23 -32.67
C THR A 91 8.92 -20.51 -31.74
N SER A 92 10.05 -19.81 -31.96
CA SER A 92 11.21 -19.85 -31.07
C SER A 92 10.81 -19.42 -29.65
N GLN A 93 10.98 -20.33 -28.70
CA GLN A 93 10.61 -20.09 -27.31
C GLN A 93 11.52 -19.06 -26.65
N GLU A 94 12.77 -19.00 -27.08
CA GLU A 94 13.71 -17.99 -26.64
C GLU A 94 13.24 -16.59 -27.08
N ASP A 95 12.77 -16.45 -28.33
CA ASP A 95 12.28 -15.16 -28.83
C ASP A 95 11.02 -14.71 -28.08
N VAL A 96 10.14 -15.64 -27.70
CA VAL A 96 8.97 -15.33 -26.86
C VAL A 96 9.40 -14.82 -25.47
N VAL A 97 10.40 -15.45 -24.84
CA VAL A 97 10.89 -15.01 -23.53
C VAL A 97 11.64 -13.68 -23.65
N ARG A 98 12.43 -13.48 -24.71
CA ARG A 98 13.11 -12.20 -25.00
C ARG A 98 12.10 -11.08 -25.20
N SER A 99 11.06 -11.28 -25.99
CA SER A 99 9.99 -10.29 -26.18
C SER A 99 9.35 -9.87 -24.86
N LYS A 100 9.07 -10.82 -23.95
CA LYS A 100 8.53 -10.50 -22.61
C LYS A 100 9.51 -9.69 -21.77
N LEU A 101 10.81 -9.96 -21.89
CA LEU A 101 11.85 -9.22 -21.19
C LEU A 101 11.99 -7.80 -21.76
N ASP A 102 11.91 -7.65 -23.08
CA ASP A 102 11.94 -6.35 -23.75
C ASP A 102 10.75 -5.48 -23.31
N ASP A 103 9.54 -6.04 -23.28
CA ASP A 103 8.34 -5.36 -22.76
C ASP A 103 8.53 -4.92 -21.31
N LEU A 104 9.09 -5.79 -20.46
CA LEU A 104 9.38 -5.47 -19.05
C LEU A 104 10.43 -4.36 -18.93
N PHE A 105 11.49 -4.36 -19.76
CA PHE A 105 12.50 -3.30 -19.74
C PHE A 105 11.95 -1.98 -20.28
N GLU A 106 11.03 -2.01 -21.24
CA GLU A 106 10.32 -0.82 -21.71
C GLU A 106 9.45 -0.22 -20.59
N GLN A 107 8.64 -1.04 -19.92
CA GLN A 107 7.84 -0.61 -18.77
C GLN A 107 8.70 -0.03 -17.65
N MET A 108 9.82 -0.70 -17.32
CA MET A 108 10.77 -0.23 -16.32
C MET A 108 11.35 1.14 -16.70
N ARG A 109 11.74 1.35 -17.97
CA ARG A 109 12.25 2.65 -18.43
C ARG A 109 11.19 3.75 -18.31
N ALA A 110 9.95 3.46 -18.70
CA ALA A 110 8.84 4.41 -18.56
C ALA A 110 8.60 4.78 -17.09
N GLN A 111 8.68 3.81 -16.18
CA GLN A 111 8.54 4.04 -14.74
C GLN A 111 9.67 4.92 -14.19
N ILE A 112 10.93 4.65 -14.57
CA ILE A 112 12.10 5.47 -14.17
C ILE A 112 11.94 6.91 -14.67
N GLU A 113 11.51 7.10 -15.91
CA GLU A 113 11.29 8.44 -16.49
C GLU A 113 10.21 9.20 -15.71
N LEU A 114 9.11 8.54 -15.37
CA LEU A 114 8.00 9.12 -14.63
C LEU A 114 8.43 9.53 -13.21
N ASP A 115 9.15 8.68 -12.50
CA ASP A 115 9.64 8.98 -11.16
C ASP A 115 10.69 10.10 -11.17
N THR A 116 11.57 10.11 -12.17
CA THR A 116 12.55 11.20 -12.38
C THR A 116 11.84 12.53 -12.61
N ARG A 117 10.78 12.55 -13.45
CA ARG A 117 9.95 13.75 -13.67
C ARG A 117 9.28 14.22 -12.39
N ARG A 118 8.70 13.32 -11.61
CA ARG A 118 8.06 13.67 -10.32
C ARG A 118 9.04 14.35 -9.39
N VAL A 119 10.23 13.76 -9.20
CA VAL A 119 11.28 14.34 -8.34
C VAL A 119 11.70 15.72 -8.84
N ALA A 120 11.88 15.90 -10.15
CA ALA A 120 12.21 17.19 -10.74
C ALA A 120 11.10 18.23 -10.51
N THR A 121 9.83 17.86 -10.69
CA THR A 121 8.68 18.74 -10.43
C THR A 121 8.59 19.13 -8.96
N TYR A 122 8.78 18.19 -8.03
CA TYR A 122 8.79 18.49 -6.59
C TYR A 122 9.96 19.40 -6.19
N ALA A 123 11.15 19.16 -6.74
CA ALA A 123 12.31 20.02 -6.51
C ALA A 123 12.08 21.44 -7.04
N ALA A 124 11.48 21.58 -8.22
CA ALA A 124 11.12 22.88 -8.80
C ALA A 124 10.07 23.61 -7.94
N ALA A 125 8.99 22.92 -7.53
CA ALA A 125 7.96 23.48 -6.67
C ALA A 125 8.54 23.96 -5.32
N ARG A 126 9.42 23.16 -4.71
CA ARG A 126 10.11 23.52 -3.47
C ARG A 126 11.02 24.73 -3.64
N LYS A 127 11.77 24.81 -4.75
CA LYS A 127 12.64 25.95 -5.06
C LYS A 127 11.82 27.24 -5.24
N SER A 128 10.66 27.15 -5.92
CA SER A 128 9.75 28.29 -6.09
C SER A 128 9.15 28.74 -4.75
N ALA A 129 8.73 27.82 -3.89
CA ALA A 129 8.19 28.15 -2.57
C ALA A 129 9.21 28.83 -1.65
N ALA A 130 10.48 28.41 -1.71
CA ALA A 130 11.55 29.00 -0.90
C ALA A 130 11.94 30.42 -1.37
N GLY A 131 11.77 30.74 -2.66
CA GLY A 131 12.11 32.06 -3.22
C GLY A 131 11.16 33.19 -2.79
N THR A 132 9.89 32.87 -2.51
CA THR A 132 8.86 33.89 -2.18
C THR A 132 8.96 34.40 -0.75
N ALA A 133 9.68 33.72 0.15
CA ALA A 133 9.74 34.08 1.57
C ALA A 133 10.82 35.11 1.95
N VAL A 134 11.64 35.60 1.01
CA VAL A 134 12.83 36.44 1.32
C VAL A 134 12.71 37.88 0.81
N VAL A 135 11.64 38.26 0.12
CA VAL A 135 11.47 39.61 -0.42
C VAL A 135 10.35 40.35 0.30
N ASP A 136 10.59 40.72 1.57
CA ASP A 136 10.14 42.00 2.15
C ASP A 136 10.77 42.21 3.53
N ARG A 137 12.11 42.31 3.58
CA ARG A 137 12.78 42.99 4.69
C ARG A 137 13.38 44.27 4.12
N SER A 138 12.48 45.18 3.80
CA SER A 138 12.78 46.55 3.43
C SER A 138 13.76 47.17 4.43
N GLU A 139 14.83 47.70 3.86
CA GLU A 139 15.83 48.64 4.37
C GLU A 139 15.49 49.29 5.72
N GLU A 140 16.15 48.81 6.78
CA GLU A 140 16.28 49.57 8.02
C GLU A 140 17.37 50.64 7.79
N PRO A 141 17.05 51.93 7.94
CA PRO A 141 18.00 53.00 7.64
C PRO A 141 19.16 52.99 8.64
N ASP A 142 20.34 53.17 8.08
CA ASP A 142 21.63 53.34 8.76
C ASP A 142 21.54 54.39 9.88
N VAL A 143 21.54 53.94 11.15
CA VAL A 143 21.63 54.82 12.32
C VAL A 143 22.94 54.56 13.06
N ASP A 144 23.76 55.62 13.08
CA ASP A 144 25.06 55.80 13.72
C ASP A 144 25.24 55.11 15.09
N PRO A 145 26.39 54.44 15.34
CA PRO A 145 26.64 53.76 16.59
C PRO A 145 27.42 54.67 17.56
N LEU A 146 26.74 55.62 18.20
CA LEU A 146 27.29 56.29 19.37
C LEU A 146 26.21 56.54 20.42
N ARG A 147 26.37 55.83 21.55
CA ARG A 147 26.44 56.38 22.92
C ARG A 147 25.67 55.52 23.92
N ALA A 148 26.46 54.91 24.80
CA ALA A 148 26.05 54.25 26.03
C ALA A 148 25.07 55.09 26.87
N SER A 149 24.13 54.45 27.57
CA SER A 149 23.81 54.72 28.97
C SER A 149 22.60 53.90 29.47
N LYS A 150 22.89 52.96 30.38
CA LYS A 150 22.22 52.80 31.69
C LYS A 150 20.69 53.05 31.80
N ARG A 151 20.03 51.98 32.32
CA ARG A 151 19.25 51.94 33.58
C ARG A 151 17.72 51.85 33.48
N SER A 152 17.22 50.96 34.35
CA SER A 152 15.90 50.88 35.02
C SER A 152 14.68 50.54 34.15
N GLU A 153 14.06 49.37 34.36
CA GLU A 153 13.07 49.05 35.42
C GLU A 153 11.67 49.62 35.11
N GLU A 154 10.73 48.68 34.97
CA GLU A 154 9.33 48.78 35.39
C GLU A 154 8.38 49.72 34.61
N LYS A 155 7.51 49.15 33.77
CA LYS A 155 6.07 49.43 33.83
C LYS A 155 5.20 48.44 33.05
N MET A 156 4.14 48.00 33.71
CA MET A 156 3.03 47.20 33.21
C MET A 156 2.31 47.84 32.01
N ALA A 157 1.92 47.02 31.02
CA ALA A 157 0.60 47.10 30.35
C ALA A 157 0.35 45.93 29.38
N SER A 158 -0.74 45.21 29.64
CA SER A 158 -1.71 44.55 28.74
C SER A 158 -1.27 43.59 27.61
N PRO A 159 -1.85 42.37 27.56
CA PRO A 159 -1.77 41.53 26.37
C PRO A 159 -2.81 41.98 25.32
N VAL A 160 -2.36 42.30 24.12
CA VAL A 160 -3.21 42.49 22.94
C VAL A 160 -3.35 41.14 22.25
N ALA A 161 -4.59 40.78 21.94
CA ALA A 161 -5.01 39.51 21.37
C ALA A 161 -4.30 39.18 20.05
N ALA A 162 -3.78 37.95 19.96
CA ALA A 162 -3.37 37.32 18.72
C ALA A 162 -4.53 36.46 18.18
N GLU A 163 -5.58 37.12 17.70
CA GLU A 163 -6.65 36.49 16.93
C GLU A 163 -6.91 37.38 15.71
N THR A 164 -6.20 37.11 14.62
CA THR A 164 -6.56 37.44 13.21
C THR A 164 -5.38 37.14 12.29
N LEU A 165 -5.04 35.86 12.10
CA LEU A 165 -4.12 35.44 11.02
C LEU A 165 -4.37 33.99 10.57
N ILE A 166 -5.65 33.58 10.56
CA ILE A 166 -6.11 32.34 9.91
C ILE A 166 -7.44 32.63 9.18
N GLU A 167 -7.42 33.58 8.24
CA GLU A 167 -8.57 33.79 7.33
C GLU A 167 -8.13 34.42 6.00
N ALA A 168 -7.05 33.90 5.41
CA ALA A 168 -6.59 34.33 4.08
C ALA A 168 -5.99 33.19 3.22
N LEU A 169 -6.23 31.92 3.57
CA LEU A 169 -5.70 30.75 2.81
C LEU A 169 -6.77 29.80 2.26
N THR A 170 -8.05 30.20 2.27
CA THR A 170 -9.16 29.45 1.63
C THR A 170 -9.75 30.15 0.39
N ALA A 171 -9.07 31.18 -0.14
CA ALA A 171 -9.41 31.70 -1.46
C ALA A 171 -8.84 30.76 -2.54
N ALA A 172 -9.70 29.90 -3.06
CA ALA A 172 -9.44 29.07 -4.22
C ALA A 172 -8.97 29.93 -5.42
N PRO A 173 -7.91 29.55 -6.15
CA PRO A 173 -7.69 30.12 -7.47
C PRO A 173 -8.69 29.51 -8.45
N ASP A 174 -9.67 30.32 -8.82
CA ASP A 174 -10.54 30.14 -9.97
C ASP A 174 -9.68 30.10 -11.24
N LEU A 175 -9.33 28.90 -11.70
CA LEU A 175 -8.67 28.66 -12.98
C LEU A 175 -9.73 28.24 -14.00
N GLY A 176 -10.45 29.25 -14.50
CA GLY A 176 -11.22 29.16 -15.73
C GLY A 176 -10.33 28.80 -16.91
N TRP A 177 -10.42 27.56 -17.38
CA TRP A 177 -9.94 27.19 -18.71
C TRP A 177 -10.98 27.63 -19.73
N SER A 178 -10.67 28.74 -20.41
CA SER A 178 -11.37 29.19 -21.60
C SER A 178 -11.25 28.13 -22.70
N ALA A 179 -12.35 27.44 -22.99
CA ALA A 179 -12.52 26.69 -24.21
C ALA A 179 -12.68 27.67 -25.39
N ALA A 180 -11.62 27.89 -26.15
CA ALA A 180 -11.68 28.57 -27.42
C ALA A 180 -12.09 27.59 -28.53
N ALA A 181 -13.36 27.71 -28.92
CA ALA A 181 -13.96 27.57 -30.24
C ALA A 181 -13.15 26.95 -31.41
N LEU A 182 -13.70 25.87 -31.96
CA LEU A 182 -13.84 25.57 -33.40
C LEU A 182 -15.14 24.74 -33.52
N VAL A 183 -16.31 25.35 -33.70
CA VAL A 183 -16.97 25.68 -34.99
C VAL A 183 -16.85 24.55 -36.02
N ALA A 184 -17.83 23.65 -35.99
CA ALA A 184 -18.38 23.00 -37.19
C ALA A 184 -19.87 22.70 -36.94
N GLU A 185 -20.68 23.22 -37.84
CA GLU A 185 -22.14 23.28 -37.85
C GLU A 185 -22.79 21.91 -38.19
N PRO A 186 -24.05 21.63 -37.77
CA PRO A 186 -24.64 20.30 -37.82
C PRO A 186 -25.56 20.07 -39.04
N GLN A 187 -25.60 18.83 -39.51
CA GLN A 187 -26.73 18.26 -40.24
C GLN A 187 -27.09 16.90 -39.66
N ALA A 188 -28.32 16.76 -39.16
CA ALA A 188 -29.25 15.68 -39.52
C ALA A 188 -30.44 15.63 -38.54
N GLU A 189 -31.64 15.84 -39.11
CA GLU A 189 -32.87 15.06 -38.92
C GLU A 189 -33.31 14.73 -37.48
N ASN A 190 -34.31 15.43 -36.92
CA ASN A 190 -35.75 15.25 -37.18
C ASN A 190 -36.27 13.82 -36.93
N ILE A 191 -36.55 13.47 -35.67
CA ILE A 191 -37.65 12.54 -35.33
C ILE A 191 -38.42 13.07 -34.12
N GLN A 192 -39.72 13.13 -34.32
CA GLN A 192 -40.79 13.68 -33.51
C GLN A 192 -41.54 12.54 -32.82
N SER A 193 -41.70 12.57 -31.49
CA SER A 193 -42.73 11.85 -30.70
C SER A 193 -42.66 12.42 -29.26
N ASN A 194 -43.60 13.15 -28.68
CA ASN A 194 -45.07 13.14 -28.61
C ASN A 194 -45.67 12.01 -27.75
N SER A 195 -45.83 12.28 -26.45
CA SER A 195 -46.97 11.93 -25.57
C SER A 195 -46.60 12.37 -24.14
N ASN A 196 -47.21 13.40 -23.54
CA ASN A 196 -48.55 13.47 -22.93
C ASN A 196 -48.85 12.30 -21.98
N ASP A 197 -48.73 12.54 -20.67
CA ASP A 197 -49.87 12.69 -19.73
C ASP A 197 -49.51 12.24 -18.30
N GLU A 198 -49.57 13.22 -17.40
CA GLU A 198 -49.90 13.13 -15.96
C GLU A 198 -51.36 12.60 -15.79
N PRO A 199 -51.86 12.19 -14.59
CA PRO A 199 -51.67 12.90 -13.31
C PRO A 199 -51.60 12.09 -12.00
N GLU A 200 -51.16 12.81 -10.97
CA GLU A 200 -51.53 12.78 -9.55
C GLU A 200 -52.42 11.65 -9.00
N ARG A 201 -51.98 11.05 -7.88
CA ARG A 201 -52.90 10.63 -6.80
C ARG A 201 -52.30 10.80 -5.41
N VAL A 202 -52.85 11.79 -4.72
CA VAL A 202 -52.87 12.02 -3.27
C VAL A 202 -53.66 10.90 -2.59
N ILE A 203 -53.11 10.23 -1.57
CA ILE A 203 -53.88 9.70 -0.42
C ILE A 203 -53.03 9.81 0.86
N ALA A 204 -53.56 10.59 1.79
CA ALA A 204 -53.18 10.64 3.19
C ALA A 204 -53.71 9.42 3.96
N SER A 205 -52.99 8.96 4.99
CA SER A 205 -53.60 8.30 6.14
C SER A 205 -52.68 8.37 7.36
N GLN A 206 -53.10 9.23 8.29
CA GLN A 206 -52.78 9.16 9.71
C GLN A 206 -53.12 7.77 10.26
N LYS A 207 -52.25 7.21 11.11
CA LYS A 207 -52.72 6.32 12.17
C LYS A 207 -51.87 6.51 13.42
N THR A 208 -52.40 7.37 14.28
CA THR A 208 -52.18 7.43 15.72
C THR A 208 -52.31 6.03 16.33
N PHE A 209 -51.32 5.61 17.10
CA PHE A 209 -51.49 4.55 18.10
C PHE A 209 -50.89 5.05 19.41
N GLU A 210 -51.77 5.57 20.24
CA GLU A 210 -51.56 5.65 21.68
C GLU A 210 -51.58 4.22 22.22
N SER A 211 -50.62 3.87 23.07
CA SER A 211 -50.84 2.81 24.06
C SER A 211 -50.25 3.26 25.38
N GLU A 212 -51.19 3.58 26.26
CA GLU A 212 -51.13 3.62 27.72
C GLU A 212 -50.25 2.50 28.28
N GLN A 213 -49.31 2.83 29.15
CA GLN A 213 -49.48 2.80 30.62
C GLN A 213 -49.65 1.37 31.15
N SER A 214 -48.57 0.81 31.70
CA SER A 214 -48.68 -0.17 32.77
C SER A 214 -47.65 0.13 33.86
N THR A 215 -48.20 0.53 34.98
CA THR A 215 -47.61 0.80 36.28
C THR A 215 -47.29 -0.48 37.04
N ALA A 216 -46.24 -0.38 37.87
CA ALA A 216 -46.10 -1.00 39.19
C ALA A 216 -45.98 -2.55 39.27
N ALA A 217 -44.78 -2.99 39.62
CA ALA A 217 -44.59 -3.97 40.69
C ALA A 217 -43.23 -3.72 41.36
N GLU A 218 -43.31 -2.91 42.42
CA GLU A 218 -42.31 -2.74 43.46
C GLU A 218 -42.19 -4.06 44.22
N GLN A 219 -41.04 -4.74 44.11
CA GLN A 219 -40.75 -5.91 44.92
C GLN A 219 -39.47 -5.68 45.74
N THR A 220 -39.71 -5.12 46.92
CA THR A 220 -38.82 -5.06 48.07
C THR A 220 -38.47 -6.48 48.52
N VAL A 221 -37.20 -6.88 48.39
CA VAL A 221 -36.66 -8.06 49.09
C VAL A 221 -35.33 -7.71 49.76
N ALA A 222 -35.44 -7.64 51.08
CA ALA A 222 -34.51 -8.02 52.14
C ALA A 222 -33.01 -8.09 51.86
N ALA A 223 -32.29 -7.34 52.68
CA ALA A 223 -30.86 -7.41 52.90
C ALA A 223 -30.40 -8.81 53.34
N GLU A 224 -29.54 -9.42 52.53
CA GLU A 224 -28.74 -10.57 52.94
C GLU A 224 -27.27 -10.14 52.99
N GLN A 225 -26.77 -9.94 54.21
CA GLN A 225 -25.37 -9.74 54.53
C GLN A 225 -24.57 -10.96 54.08
N ARG A 226 -23.89 -10.86 52.94
CA ARG A 226 -22.88 -11.81 52.51
C ARG A 226 -21.49 -11.28 52.85
N ALA A 227 -20.77 -12.11 53.60
CA ALA A 227 -19.45 -11.89 54.14
C ALA A 227 -18.45 -11.35 53.09
N GLN A 228 -17.68 -10.33 53.51
CA GLN A 228 -16.53 -9.82 52.77
C GLN A 228 -15.50 -10.94 52.55
N PRO A 229 -15.07 -11.21 51.32
CA PRO A 229 -13.83 -11.93 51.09
C PRO A 229 -12.64 -11.01 51.39
N ARG A 230 -11.73 -11.55 52.21
CA ARG A 230 -10.41 -10.98 52.51
C ARG A 230 -9.72 -10.49 51.24
N PHE A 231 -9.28 -9.24 51.29
CA PHE A 231 -8.27 -8.64 50.41
C PHE A 231 -7.05 -9.58 50.34
N TYR A 232 -6.89 -10.25 49.19
CA TYR A 232 -5.64 -10.87 48.81
C TYR A 232 -4.98 -9.95 47.78
N GLY A 233 -3.77 -9.50 48.12
CA GLY A 233 -2.71 -9.10 47.20
C GLY A 233 -3.09 -8.09 46.13
N GLU A 234 -2.78 -6.82 46.40
CA GLU A 234 -2.43 -5.85 45.36
C GLU A 234 -1.42 -6.52 44.41
N PRO A 235 -1.79 -6.83 43.15
CA PRO A 235 -0.84 -7.34 42.19
C PRO A 235 0.12 -6.20 41.87
N ASP A 236 1.40 -6.46 42.08
CA ASP A 236 2.52 -5.64 41.63
C ASP A 236 2.31 -5.32 40.16
N LEU A 237 1.83 -4.11 39.88
CA LEU A 237 1.74 -3.52 38.55
C LEU A 237 3.17 -3.18 38.12
N SER A 238 3.96 -4.22 37.87
CA SER A 238 5.13 -4.06 37.01
C SER A 238 4.61 -3.48 35.71
N GLU A 239 5.06 -2.29 35.36
CA GLU A 239 4.81 -1.61 34.10
C GLU A 239 5.21 -2.54 32.94
N GLU A 240 4.31 -3.44 32.54
CA GLU A 240 4.47 -4.23 31.34
C GLU A 240 4.51 -3.24 30.18
N GLU A 241 5.70 -3.06 29.61
CA GLU A 241 5.90 -2.21 28.46
C GLU A 241 4.87 -2.55 27.39
N PRO A 242 4.15 -1.55 26.86
CA PRO A 242 3.01 -1.79 25.99
C PRO A 242 3.43 -2.58 24.73
N THR A 243 2.80 -3.74 24.53
CA THR A 243 3.07 -4.77 23.50
C THR A 243 2.93 -4.33 22.04
N TRP A 244 2.76 -3.03 21.78
CA TRP A 244 2.61 -2.46 20.43
C TRP A 244 3.93 -2.34 19.66
N GLN A 245 5.10 -2.52 20.30
CA GLN A 245 6.38 -2.60 19.57
C GLN A 245 6.43 -3.75 18.53
N ALA A 246 5.53 -4.73 18.63
CA ALA A 246 5.45 -5.84 17.69
C ALA A 246 4.77 -5.50 16.34
N ARG A 247 4.27 -4.27 16.14
CA ARG A 247 3.35 -3.97 15.01
C ARG A 247 3.96 -3.45 13.72
N THR A 248 5.17 -2.91 13.70
CA THR A 248 5.72 -2.27 12.48
C THR A 248 7.22 -2.37 12.32
N VAL A 249 7.89 -3.33 12.97
CA VAL A 249 9.28 -3.64 12.58
C VAL A 249 9.18 -4.60 11.40
N PRO A 250 9.33 -4.17 10.13
CA PRO A 250 9.75 -5.13 9.10
C PRO A 250 11.01 -5.79 9.67
N TYR A 251 11.18 -7.10 9.49
CA TYR A 251 12.37 -7.85 9.92
C TYR A 251 13.64 -7.22 9.31
N ARG A 252 14.07 -6.08 9.86
CA ARG A 252 15.36 -5.47 9.64
C ARG A 252 16.18 -6.19 10.68
N ILE A 253 17.01 -7.12 10.22
CA ILE A 253 18.11 -7.65 11.02
C ILE A 253 18.93 -6.41 11.40
N ARG A 254 18.59 -5.84 12.55
CA ARG A 254 19.35 -4.81 13.21
C ARG A 254 20.53 -5.60 13.75
N ILE A 255 21.62 -5.64 12.99
CA ILE A 255 22.91 -6.01 13.57
C ILE A 255 23.11 -4.92 14.62
N GLU A 256 22.81 -5.24 15.88
CA GLU A 256 23.02 -4.33 16.98
C GLU A 256 24.46 -3.85 16.94
N ASP A 257 24.62 -2.54 16.81
CA ASP A 257 25.91 -1.86 16.86
C ASP A 257 26.51 -1.85 18.29
N ASP A 258 25.95 -2.62 19.22
CA ASP A 258 26.34 -2.70 20.64
C ASP A 258 27.45 -3.72 20.91
N LEU A 259 28.14 -4.20 19.88
CA LEU A 259 29.42 -4.87 20.10
C LEU A 259 30.42 -3.83 20.64
N PRO A 260 31.04 -4.07 21.81
CA PRO A 260 31.99 -3.13 22.40
C PRO A 260 33.06 -2.77 21.35
N SER A 261 33.42 -1.50 21.25
CA SER A 261 34.22 -0.95 20.14
C SER A 261 35.52 -1.73 19.83
N GLY A 262 36.06 -2.46 20.81
CA GLY A 262 37.19 -3.39 20.62
C GLY A 262 36.88 -4.59 19.73
N TRP A 263 35.68 -5.16 19.81
CA TRP A 263 35.27 -6.31 18.99
C TRP A 263 35.07 -5.96 17.52
N LYS A 264 34.55 -4.76 17.21
CA LYS A 264 34.44 -4.28 15.82
C LYS A 264 35.82 -4.14 15.17
N ARG A 265 36.79 -3.61 15.92
CA ARG A 265 38.19 -3.52 15.44
C ARG A 265 38.78 -4.91 15.25
N PHE A 266 38.56 -5.83 16.17
CA PHE A 266 39.04 -7.21 16.04
C PHE A 266 38.45 -7.94 14.83
N ALA A 267 37.15 -7.80 14.57
CA ALA A 267 36.48 -8.38 13.40
C ALA A 267 36.98 -7.76 12.07
N LEU A 268 37.25 -6.46 12.07
CA LEU A 268 37.82 -5.78 10.90
C LEU A 268 39.26 -6.25 10.62
N TRP A 269 40.07 -6.42 11.66
CA TRP A 269 41.44 -6.90 11.52
C TRP A 269 41.50 -8.37 11.08
N THR A 270 40.64 -9.23 11.62
CA THR A 270 40.57 -10.65 11.21
C THR A 270 40.08 -10.81 9.78
N THR A 271 39.10 -10.01 9.33
CA THR A 271 38.65 -10.02 7.94
C THR A 271 39.71 -9.52 6.96
N MET A 272 40.46 -8.44 7.28
CA MET A 272 41.60 -8.02 6.45
C MET A 272 42.70 -9.09 6.38
N LEU A 273 43.02 -9.74 7.50
CA LEU A 273 44.03 -10.80 7.54
C LEU A 273 43.63 -11.99 6.65
N LEU A 274 42.37 -12.42 6.73
CA LEU A 274 41.85 -13.51 5.90
C LEU A 274 41.85 -13.16 4.41
N ALA A 275 41.50 -11.91 4.06
CA ALA A 275 41.56 -11.45 2.67
C ALA A 275 43.00 -11.46 2.12
N LEU A 276 43.97 -11.00 2.91
CA LEU A 276 45.39 -11.04 2.54
C LEU A 276 45.91 -12.48 2.36
N LEU A 277 45.50 -13.40 3.24
CA LEU A 277 45.84 -14.81 3.12
C LEU A 277 45.23 -15.45 1.87
N ALA A 278 43.99 -15.09 1.50
CA ALA A 278 43.36 -15.60 0.29
C ALA A 278 44.09 -15.15 -0.97
N VAL A 279 44.44 -13.86 -1.08
CA VAL A 279 45.23 -13.33 -2.21
C VAL A 279 46.62 -13.96 -2.27
N GLY A 280 47.28 -14.15 -1.12
CA GLY A 280 48.57 -14.83 -1.03
C GLY A 280 48.49 -16.31 -1.46
N ALA A 281 47.41 -17.01 -1.07
CA ALA A 281 47.19 -18.39 -1.46
C ALA A 281 46.91 -18.54 -2.96
N GLU A 282 46.10 -17.66 -3.56
CA GLU A 282 45.91 -17.63 -5.01
C GLU A 282 47.21 -17.32 -5.74
N GLY A 283 47.95 -16.30 -5.32
CA GLY A 283 49.25 -15.96 -5.91
C GLY A 283 50.26 -17.11 -5.83
N TYR A 284 50.33 -17.79 -4.67
CA TYR A 284 51.17 -18.99 -4.50
C TYR A 284 50.70 -20.14 -5.39
N PHE A 285 49.40 -20.36 -5.51
CA PHE A 285 48.84 -21.38 -6.40
C PHE A 285 49.22 -21.13 -7.86
N TYR A 286 49.07 -19.88 -8.35
CA TYR A 286 49.49 -19.50 -9.70
C TYR A 286 51.00 -19.62 -9.92
N TRP A 287 51.82 -19.25 -8.92
CA TRP A 287 53.28 -19.39 -9.01
C TRP A 287 53.74 -20.86 -9.00
N SER A 288 53.10 -21.70 -8.19
CA SER A 288 53.46 -23.12 -8.03
C SER A 288 52.93 -24.02 -9.15
N HIS A 289 51.93 -23.59 -9.93
CA HIS A 289 51.29 -24.37 -11.00
C HIS A 289 51.32 -23.71 -12.38
N GLY A 290 52.05 -22.61 -12.55
CA GLY A 290 52.19 -21.89 -13.81
C GLY A 290 53.13 -22.56 -14.82
N GLU A 291 52.77 -23.73 -15.35
CA GLU A 291 53.19 -24.12 -16.71
C GLU A 291 52.33 -23.31 -17.70
N PHE A 292 53.01 -22.37 -18.36
CA PHE A 292 52.44 -21.20 -19.03
C PHE A 292 51.86 -21.58 -20.41
N TYR A 293 50.59 -22.00 -20.47
CA TYR A 293 49.87 -22.21 -21.73
C TYR A 293 49.07 -20.96 -22.14
N TRP A 294 49.62 -20.17 -23.06
CA TRP A 294 48.84 -19.24 -23.88
C TRP A 294 48.07 -20.03 -24.95
N PRO A 295 46.73 -19.96 -25.01
CA PRO A 295 46.01 -20.61 -26.10
C PRO A 295 46.10 -19.74 -27.36
N HIS A 296 46.81 -20.24 -28.37
CA HIS A 296 46.67 -19.77 -29.74
C HIS A 296 45.24 -20.06 -30.21
N ARG A 297 44.48 -18.98 -30.43
CA ARG A 297 43.12 -19.04 -30.98
C ARG A 297 43.21 -19.15 -32.50
N GLU A 298 43.25 -20.37 -33.02
CA GLU A 298 43.05 -20.63 -34.44
C GLU A 298 41.56 -20.48 -34.80
N ILE A 299 41.31 -19.63 -35.78
CA ILE A 299 40.02 -19.45 -36.45
C ILE A 299 39.98 -20.47 -37.59
N ALA A 300 39.13 -21.49 -37.48
CA ALA A 300 38.81 -22.36 -38.61
C ALA A 300 37.29 -22.41 -38.83
N SER A 301 36.90 -21.84 -39.96
CA SER A 301 35.59 -21.96 -40.60
C SER A 301 35.27 -23.42 -40.92
N SER A 302 34.04 -23.87 -40.66
CA SER A 302 33.47 -25.01 -41.38
C SER A 302 31.94 -24.93 -41.36
N LEU A 303 31.37 -24.68 -42.54
CA LEU A 303 29.96 -24.81 -42.87
C LEU A 303 29.72 -26.22 -43.43
N ALA A 304 28.75 -26.94 -42.88
CA ALA A 304 28.12 -28.07 -43.55
C ALA A 304 26.60 -28.06 -43.26
N PRO A 305 25.74 -28.29 -44.27
CA PRO A 305 24.29 -28.35 -44.10
C PRO A 305 23.86 -29.79 -43.78
N VAL A 306 23.04 -29.97 -42.74
CA VAL A 306 22.41 -31.26 -42.41
C VAL A 306 20.93 -31.20 -42.76
N ALA A 307 20.51 -32.21 -43.54
CA ALA A 307 19.19 -32.41 -44.09
C ALA A 307 18.12 -32.76 -43.03
N ALA A 308 16.89 -32.37 -43.33
CA ALA A 308 15.68 -32.60 -42.56
C ALA A 308 15.25 -34.08 -42.46
N PRO A 309 14.49 -34.46 -41.42
CA PRO A 309 13.59 -35.60 -41.49
C PRO A 309 12.11 -35.18 -41.52
N ALA A 310 11.37 -35.86 -42.39
CA ALA A 310 9.92 -35.78 -42.57
C ALA A 310 9.16 -36.35 -41.36
N VAL A 311 8.09 -35.66 -40.94
CA VAL A 311 7.16 -36.10 -39.88
C VAL A 311 5.79 -36.40 -40.48
N ALA A 312 5.28 -37.59 -40.17
CA ALA A 312 3.99 -38.13 -40.61
C ALA A 312 2.79 -37.53 -39.85
N PRO A 313 1.57 -37.51 -40.43
CA PRO A 313 0.38 -36.95 -39.79
C PRO A 313 -0.32 -37.96 -38.86
N ASN A 314 -0.70 -37.51 -37.66
CA ASN A 314 -1.53 -38.26 -36.71
C ASN A 314 -2.95 -37.67 -36.62
N PRO A 315 -4.00 -38.50 -36.35
CA PRO A 315 -5.40 -38.16 -36.61
C PRO A 315 -6.13 -37.46 -35.44
N VAL A 316 -7.18 -36.74 -35.83
CA VAL A 316 -8.09 -35.90 -35.03
C VAL A 316 -9.00 -36.72 -34.10
N PRO A 317 -9.27 -36.29 -32.84
CA PRO A 317 -10.35 -36.84 -32.02
C PRO A 317 -11.69 -36.15 -32.31
N LYS A 318 -12.73 -36.97 -32.49
CA LYS A 318 -14.14 -36.57 -32.61
C LYS A 318 -14.67 -36.00 -31.29
N LEU A 319 -15.34 -34.86 -31.36
CA LEU A 319 -16.11 -34.26 -30.26
C LEU A 319 -17.58 -34.67 -30.44
N ASP A 320 -18.09 -35.50 -29.53
CA ASP A 320 -19.49 -35.90 -29.50
C ASP A 320 -20.36 -34.86 -28.80
N THR A 321 -21.39 -34.44 -29.54
CA THR A 321 -22.52 -33.62 -29.13
C THR A 321 -23.53 -34.44 -28.34
N ARG A 322 -23.86 -34.03 -27.11
CA ARG A 322 -25.00 -34.56 -26.34
C ARG A 322 -25.34 -33.60 -25.20
N LYS A 323 -26.58 -33.28 -24.85
CA LYS A 323 -27.91 -33.26 -25.45
C LYS A 323 -28.74 -32.49 -24.42
N ALA A 324 -29.60 -31.60 -24.89
CA ALA A 324 -30.55 -30.84 -24.10
C ALA A 324 -31.62 -31.70 -23.39
N GLY A 325 -32.09 -31.20 -22.26
CA GLY A 325 -33.32 -31.57 -21.54
C GLY A 325 -33.41 -30.61 -20.34
N GLU A 326 -34.14 -29.49 -20.41
CA GLU A 326 -35.59 -29.29 -20.52
C GLU A 326 -36.35 -29.65 -19.23
N ALA A 327 -36.87 -28.57 -18.62
CA ALA A 327 -38.03 -28.40 -17.73
C ALA A 327 -38.15 -29.24 -16.45
N ASP A 328 -38.33 -28.57 -15.29
CA ASP A 328 -39.69 -28.40 -14.75
C ASP A 328 -39.81 -27.40 -13.56
N SER A 329 -41.01 -26.81 -13.50
CA SER A 329 -41.77 -26.36 -12.32
C SER A 329 -41.34 -25.15 -11.49
N SER A 330 -41.98 -24.03 -11.83
CA SER A 330 -42.13 -22.79 -11.10
C SER A 330 -43.09 -22.92 -9.90
N LYS A 331 -42.61 -22.51 -8.71
CA LYS A 331 -43.45 -22.21 -7.53
C LYS A 331 -43.27 -20.74 -7.16
N PRO A 332 -44.32 -19.90 -7.12
CA PRO A 332 -44.17 -18.48 -6.83
C PRO A 332 -43.94 -18.29 -5.32
N ILE A 333 -42.69 -18.04 -4.93
CA ILE A 333 -42.34 -17.62 -3.57
C ILE A 333 -42.57 -16.11 -3.51
N SER A 334 -43.53 -15.72 -2.68
CA SER A 334 -43.77 -14.33 -2.29
C SER A 334 -42.58 -13.85 -1.45
N LEU A 335 -41.69 -13.10 -2.10
CA LEU A 335 -40.42 -12.56 -1.61
C LEU A 335 -40.42 -11.08 -1.99
N SER A 336 -41.03 -10.20 -1.19
CA SER A 336 -41.11 -8.79 -1.61
C SER A 336 -41.08 -7.71 -0.52
N GLU A 337 -41.12 -8.03 0.77
CA GLU A 337 -41.20 -6.97 1.79
C GLU A 337 -39.96 -6.84 2.70
N SER A 338 -39.20 -7.92 2.93
CA SER A 338 -37.98 -7.88 3.77
C SER A 338 -36.77 -7.16 3.13
N THR A 339 -36.77 -6.91 1.82
CA THR A 339 -35.60 -6.34 1.12
C THR A 339 -35.54 -4.81 1.19
N ARG A 340 -36.66 -4.10 1.37
CA ARG A 340 -36.68 -2.62 1.35
C ARG A 340 -36.15 -1.98 2.62
N GLU A 341 -36.41 -2.57 3.79
CA GLU A 341 -35.99 -2.00 5.07
C GLU A 341 -34.48 -2.14 5.32
N SER A 342 -33.87 -3.21 4.79
CA SER A 342 -32.42 -3.42 4.86
C SER A 342 -31.61 -2.36 4.09
N ALA A 343 -32.19 -1.74 3.05
CA ALA A 343 -31.47 -0.77 2.22
C ALA A 343 -31.21 0.55 2.95
N ILE A 344 -32.18 1.05 3.73
CA ILE A 344 -32.10 2.33 4.43
C ILE A 344 -31.02 2.29 5.52
N ASN A 345 -30.93 1.18 6.25
CA ASN A 345 -29.92 1.00 7.31
C ASN A 345 -28.49 0.89 6.74
N SER A 346 -28.33 0.42 5.51
CA SER A 346 -27.00 0.27 4.89
C SER A 346 -26.34 1.60 4.52
N ALA A 347 -27.14 2.62 4.16
CA ALA A 347 -26.63 3.94 3.81
C ALA A 347 -26.10 4.70 5.02
N ASP A 348 -26.82 4.63 6.16
CA ASP A 348 -26.40 5.19 7.44
C ASP A 348 -25.06 4.58 7.90
N LEU A 349 -24.91 3.26 7.77
CA LEU A 349 -23.68 2.58 8.15
C LEU A 349 -22.46 2.99 7.30
N LYS A 350 -22.66 3.19 5.99
CA LYS A 350 -21.59 3.65 5.09
C LYS A 350 -21.13 5.06 5.44
N LEU A 351 -22.07 5.97 5.70
CA LEU A 351 -21.77 7.34 6.14
C LEU A 351 -20.97 7.30 7.46
N TRP A 352 -21.45 6.51 8.43
CA TRP A 352 -20.77 6.34 9.72
C TRP A 352 -19.34 5.80 9.58
N LEU A 353 -19.10 4.83 8.67
CA LEU A 353 -17.76 4.31 8.38
C LEU A 353 -16.85 5.37 7.74
N GLN A 354 -17.40 6.25 6.90
CA GLN A 354 -16.67 7.37 6.32
C GLN A 354 -16.27 8.40 7.39
N ASP A 355 -17.16 8.71 8.33
CA ASP A 355 -16.88 9.59 9.46
C ASP A 355 -15.80 9.01 10.37
N TRP A 356 -15.89 7.70 10.65
CA TRP A 356 -14.84 7.00 11.40
C TRP A 356 -13.50 7.07 10.66
N ALA A 357 -13.47 6.79 9.35
CA ALA A 357 -12.26 6.92 8.53
C ALA A 357 -11.69 8.34 8.53
N ALA A 358 -12.55 9.36 8.49
CA ALA A 358 -12.15 10.76 8.57
C ALA A 358 -11.53 11.08 9.95
N SER A 359 -12.12 10.57 11.04
CA SER A 359 -11.56 10.74 12.39
C SER A 359 -10.17 10.12 12.53
N MET A 360 -9.91 8.98 11.86
CA MET A 360 -8.61 8.30 11.88
C MET A 360 -7.49 9.11 11.21
N ARG A 361 -7.83 10.07 10.35
CA ARG A 361 -6.88 10.99 9.70
C ARG A 361 -6.48 12.16 10.61
N THR A 362 -7.26 12.47 11.63
CA THR A 362 -6.93 13.54 12.56
C THR A 362 -5.86 13.08 13.56
N LYS A 363 -5.24 14.02 14.28
CA LYS A 363 -4.39 13.73 15.44
C LYS A 363 -5.15 13.78 16.77
N ASP A 364 -6.49 13.74 16.72
CA ASP A 364 -7.34 13.78 17.91
C ASP A 364 -7.71 12.35 18.34
N ALA A 365 -7.03 11.86 19.39
CA ALA A 365 -7.27 10.54 19.94
C ALA A 365 -8.68 10.40 20.54
N ASN A 366 -9.25 11.47 21.09
CA ASN A 366 -10.60 11.45 21.67
C ASN A 366 -11.65 11.30 20.58
N ALA A 367 -11.52 12.06 19.48
CA ALA A 367 -12.41 11.92 18.32
C ALA A 367 -12.36 10.51 17.73
N GLN A 368 -11.17 9.90 17.65
CA GLN A 368 -11.02 8.51 17.20
C GLN A 368 -11.65 7.51 18.17
N ALA A 369 -11.40 7.66 19.49
CA ALA A 369 -11.92 6.79 20.52
C ALA A 369 -13.46 6.90 20.68
N ALA A 370 -14.06 8.02 20.28
CA ALA A 370 -15.51 8.23 20.35
C ALA A 370 -16.33 7.28 19.47
N PHE A 371 -15.72 6.59 18.50
CA PHE A 371 -16.42 5.57 17.69
C PHE A 371 -16.54 4.21 18.39
N TYR A 372 -15.84 4.01 19.51
CA TYR A 372 -15.84 2.76 20.25
C TYR A 372 -16.88 2.76 21.38
N ALA A 373 -17.39 1.59 21.71
CA ALA A 373 -18.18 1.37 22.92
C ALA A 373 -17.31 1.54 24.17
N ASP A 374 -17.95 1.71 25.34
CA ASP A 374 -17.23 1.88 26.61
C ASP A 374 -16.42 0.62 26.98
N THR A 375 -16.94 -0.54 26.61
CA THR A 375 -16.28 -1.85 26.72
C THR A 375 -16.35 -2.57 25.38
N LEU A 376 -15.20 -3.12 24.95
CA LEU A 376 -15.06 -3.87 23.71
C LEU A 376 -14.85 -5.35 24.03
N ASP A 377 -15.58 -6.21 23.33
CA ASP A 377 -15.41 -7.66 23.39
C ASP A 377 -13.99 -8.05 22.96
N ARG A 378 -13.50 -7.38 21.91
CA ARG A 378 -12.16 -7.55 21.37
C ARG A 378 -11.61 -6.26 20.78
N TYR A 379 -10.41 -5.90 21.17
CA TYR A 379 -9.62 -4.87 20.52
C TYR A 379 -8.33 -5.51 20.05
N LEU A 380 -8.25 -5.76 18.75
CA LEU A 380 -7.11 -6.36 18.10
C LEU A 380 -6.88 -7.78 18.64
N ASN A 381 -5.79 -7.99 19.36
CA ASN A 381 -5.46 -9.27 20.01
C ASN A 381 -5.86 -9.33 21.49
N GLN A 382 -6.46 -8.27 22.03
CA GLN A 382 -6.88 -8.17 23.42
C GLN A 382 -8.40 -8.35 23.55
N ARG A 383 -8.88 -8.89 24.67
CA ARG A 383 -10.32 -9.08 24.98
C ARG A 383 -10.73 -8.21 26.15
N ASN A 384 -12.02 -7.88 26.23
CA ASN A 384 -12.62 -7.11 27.33
C ASN A 384 -11.88 -5.78 27.59
N VAL A 385 -11.63 -5.04 26.52
CA VAL A 385 -10.83 -3.80 26.56
C VAL A 385 -11.76 -2.62 26.81
N GLY A 386 -11.42 -1.75 27.77
CA GLY A 386 -12.15 -0.50 27.98
C GLY A 386 -11.77 0.58 26.96
N ARG A 387 -12.68 1.52 26.69
CA ARG A 387 -12.44 2.66 25.78
C ARG A 387 -11.20 3.47 26.13
N GLU A 388 -10.87 3.61 27.42
CA GLU A 388 -9.66 4.32 27.88
C GLU A 388 -8.35 3.67 27.40
N ALA A 389 -8.33 2.35 27.24
CA ALA A 389 -7.17 1.67 26.67
C ALA A 389 -7.05 1.94 25.16
N VAL A 390 -8.17 2.01 24.44
CA VAL A 390 -8.20 2.43 23.04
C VAL A 390 -7.70 3.87 22.91
N LEU A 391 -8.15 4.78 23.78
CA LEU A 391 -7.69 6.17 23.81
C LEU A 391 -6.17 6.26 23.95
N ARG A 392 -5.59 5.57 24.94
CA ARG A 392 -4.13 5.54 25.14
C ARG A 392 -3.37 4.99 23.94
N ASP A 393 -3.89 3.93 23.30
CA ASP A 393 -3.32 3.37 22.07
C ASP A 393 -3.36 4.38 20.90
N ARG A 394 -4.48 5.12 20.75
CA ARG A 394 -4.60 6.19 19.75
C ARG A 394 -3.65 7.35 20.02
N GLU A 395 -3.50 7.78 21.27
CA GLU A 395 -2.54 8.82 21.66
C GLU A 395 -1.09 8.40 21.39
N ALA A 396 -0.73 7.16 21.72
CA ALA A 396 0.60 6.62 21.44
C ALA A 396 0.87 6.59 19.93
N THR A 397 -0.10 6.08 19.14
CA THR A 397 -0.01 6.07 17.68
C THR A 397 0.13 7.49 17.12
N ASN A 398 -0.68 8.44 17.59
CA ASN A 398 -0.64 9.84 17.12
C ASN A 398 0.71 10.51 17.43
N ARG A 399 1.32 10.21 18.60
CA ARG A 399 2.65 10.70 18.98
C ARG A 399 3.77 10.19 18.08
N MET A 400 3.64 8.96 17.57
CA MET A 400 4.64 8.36 16.68
C MET A 400 4.59 8.91 15.24
N ARG A 401 3.48 9.55 14.83
CA ARG A 401 3.31 10.07 13.47
C ARG A 401 4.17 11.29 13.22
N LYS A 402 5.18 11.14 12.38
CA LYS A 402 6.07 12.21 11.90
C LYS A 402 5.83 12.45 10.40
N GLY A 403 4.90 13.33 10.06
CA GLY A 403 4.62 13.69 8.67
C GLY A 403 3.16 13.51 8.26
N LEU A 404 2.93 13.36 6.96
CA LEU A 404 1.62 13.10 6.37
C LEU A 404 1.20 11.67 6.72
N TRP A 405 0.05 11.55 7.37
CA TRP A 405 -0.58 10.28 7.69
C TRP A 405 -1.99 10.26 7.12
N THR A 406 -2.23 9.39 6.15
CA THR A 406 -3.56 9.22 5.55
C THR A 406 -4.06 7.81 5.78
N VAL A 407 -5.34 7.71 6.16
CA VAL A 407 -6.05 6.43 6.28
C VAL A 407 -7.22 6.42 5.30
N LYS A 408 -7.32 5.36 4.51
CA LYS A 408 -8.47 5.09 3.65
C LYS A 408 -9.05 3.72 3.98
N MET A 409 -10.37 3.61 3.93
CA MET A 409 -11.07 2.34 4.09
C MET A 409 -11.47 1.85 2.71
N GLU A 410 -10.97 0.68 2.34
CA GLU A 410 -11.18 0.04 1.05
C GLU A 410 -11.92 -1.29 1.23
N ASP A 411 -12.47 -1.83 0.14
CA ASP A 411 -13.14 -3.14 0.11
C ASP A 411 -14.16 -3.36 1.25
N ILE A 412 -14.99 -2.36 1.50
CA ILE A 412 -16.00 -2.41 2.57
C ILE A 412 -17.10 -3.41 2.18
N VAL A 413 -17.17 -4.51 2.91
CA VAL A 413 -18.18 -5.57 2.79
C VAL A 413 -18.95 -5.67 4.10
N ILE A 414 -20.26 -5.46 4.05
CA ILE A 414 -21.16 -5.66 5.19
C ILE A 414 -21.65 -7.12 5.12
N GLU A 415 -21.11 -8.00 5.96
CA GLU A 415 -21.42 -9.45 5.92
C GLU A 415 -22.78 -9.76 6.56
N ARG A 416 -23.11 -9.06 7.65
CA ARG A 416 -24.39 -9.21 8.35
C ARG A 416 -24.83 -7.85 8.85
N GLN A 417 -26.12 -7.54 8.67
CA GLN A 417 -26.70 -6.31 9.19
C GLN A 417 -28.10 -6.60 9.76
N THR A 418 -28.34 -6.07 10.96
CA THR A 418 -29.62 -6.00 11.64
C THR A 418 -29.85 -4.56 12.09
N GLU A 419 -30.98 -4.27 12.72
CA GLU A 419 -31.26 -2.91 13.24
C GLU A 419 -30.29 -2.47 14.36
N SER A 420 -29.77 -3.42 15.13
CA SER A 420 -28.97 -3.17 16.32
C SER A 420 -27.52 -3.64 16.21
N GLU A 421 -27.18 -4.49 15.24
CA GLU A 421 -25.84 -5.07 15.09
C GLU A 421 -25.45 -5.15 13.62
N ALA A 422 -24.17 -4.90 13.33
CA ALA A 422 -23.61 -5.08 12.01
C ALA A 422 -22.20 -5.69 12.08
N GLU A 423 -21.86 -6.46 11.07
CA GLU A 423 -20.53 -7.05 10.91
C GLU A 423 -19.93 -6.58 9.58
N VAL A 424 -18.76 -5.97 9.65
CA VAL A 424 -18.13 -5.28 8.53
C VAL A 424 -16.72 -5.82 8.35
N ARG A 425 -16.37 -6.11 7.09
CA ARG A 425 -14.99 -6.34 6.67
C ARG A 425 -14.55 -5.19 5.80
N LEU A 426 -13.31 -4.76 5.96
CA LEU A 426 -12.72 -3.68 5.18
C LEU A 426 -11.20 -3.84 5.18
N VAL A 427 -10.52 -3.12 4.31
CA VAL A 427 -9.06 -2.99 4.30
C VAL A 427 -8.71 -1.58 4.74
N LYS A 428 -7.93 -1.46 5.82
CA LYS A 428 -7.34 -0.17 6.20
C LYS A 428 -6.09 0.04 5.34
N HIS A 429 -6.13 1.04 4.48
CA HIS A 429 -4.99 1.47 3.69
C HIS A 429 -4.35 2.68 4.39
N PHE A 430 -3.16 2.48 4.93
CA PHE A 430 -2.35 3.51 5.57
C PHE A 430 -1.28 4.01 4.60
N MET A 431 -1.16 5.33 4.49
CA MET A 431 -0.08 6.00 3.78
C MET A 431 0.66 6.88 4.78
N ASP A 432 1.93 6.59 5.01
CA ASP A 432 2.79 7.28 5.98
C ASP A 432 4.01 7.87 5.26
N GLU A 433 4.12 9.19 5.24
CA GLU A 433 5.31 9.89 4.73
C GLU A 433 6.32 10.07 5.87
N GLN A 434 7.41 9.30 5.84
CA GLN A 434 8.47 9.43 6.85
C GLN A 434 9.37 10.65 6.58
N GLU A 435 10.23 11.01 7.55
CA GLU A 435 11.20 12.11 7.45
C GLU A 435 12.08 12.06 6.18
N THR A 436 12.23 10.89 5.56
CA THR A 436 12.99 10.66 4.33
C THR A 436 12.21 10.97 3.04
N SER A 437 10.99 11.52 3.12
CA SER A 437 10.09 11.76 1.98
C SER A 437 9.69 10.51 1.20
N GLU A 438 9.87 9.33 1.80
CA GLU A 438 9.34 8.08 1.26
C GLU A 438 7.94 7.84 1.84
N ILE A 439 6.97 7.67 0.94
CA ILE A 439 5.60 7.27 1.31
C ILE A 439 5.60 5.74 1.45
N LEU A 440 5.37 5.26 2.66
CA LEU A 440 5.13 3.86 2.95
C LEU A 440 3.63 3.59 2.92
N GLU A 441 3.24 2.64 2.09
CA GLU A 441 1.87 2.15 2.02
C GLU A 441 1.74 0.81 2.75
N SER A 442 0.70 0.65 3.55
CA SER A 442 0.38 -0.64 4.18
C SER A 442 -1.13 -0.90 4.19
N PHE A 443 -1.47 -2.18 4.00
CA PHE A 443 -2.85 -2.65 3.86
C PHE A 443 -3.15 -3.65 4.97
N VAL A 444 -4.14 -3.33 5.81
CA VAL A 444 -4.51 -4.15 6.97
C VAL A 444 -5.97 -4.58 6.85
N PRO A 445 -6.23 -5.82 6.39
CA PRO A 445 -7.56 -6.39 6.41
C PRO A 445 -8.11 -6.40 7.83
N THR A 446 -9.28 -5.83 8.04
CA THR A 446 -9.89 -5.64 9.36
C THR A 446 -11.32 -6.14 9.35
N ARG A 447 -11.73 -6.80 10.44
CA ARG A 447 -13.11 -7.15 10.74
C ARG A 447 -13.60 -6.31 11.92
N LEU A 448 -14.76 -5.68 11.76
CA LEU A 448 -15.44 -4.89 12.79
C LEU A 448 -16.76 -5.56 13.16
N THR A 449 -17.08 -5.56 14.45
CA THR A 449 -18.44 -5.80 14.96
C THR A 449 -18.94 -4.51 15.56
N LEU A 450 -20.09 -4.07 15.07
CA LEU A 450 -20.73 -2.82 15.42
C LEU A 450 -22.03 -3.11 16.14
N LYS A 451 -22.34 -2.35 17.19
CA LYS A 451 -23.63 -2.36 17.85
C LYS A 451 -24.22 -0.96 17.95
N ARG A 452 -25.54 -0.86 17.86
CA ARG A 452 -26.26 0.39 18.05
C ARG A 452 -26.52 0.59 19.54
N LEU A 453 -25.76 1.48 20.16
CA LEU A 453 -25.86 1.82 21.58
C LEU A 453 -26.37 3.26 21.69
N ASN A 454 -27.47 3.47 22.42
CA ASN A 454 -28.12 4.78 22.56
C ASN A 454 -28.41 5.44 21.20
N GLY A 455 -28.90 4.64 20.23
CA GLY A 455 -29.25 5.09 18.89
C GLY A 455 -28.06 5.31 17.93
N LYS A 456 -26.81 5.21 18.40
CA LYS A 456 -25.59 5.44 17.58
C LYS A 456 -24.81 4.15 17.38
N TRP A 457 -24.23 3.98 16.20
CA TRP A 457 -23.30 2.88 15.93
C TRP A 457 -22.00 3.06 16.73
N LYS A 458 -21.54 1.96 17.32
CA LYS A 458 -20.30 1.87 18.11
C LYS A 458 -19.57 0.59 17.78
N ILE A 459 -18.24 0.66 17.71
CA ILE A 459 -17.37 -0.51 17.57
C ILE A 459 -17.33 -1.25 18.89
N THR A 460 -17.81 -2.50 18.92
CA THR A 460 -17.68 -3.40 20.09
C THR A 460 -16.60 -4.45 19.87
N SER A 461 -16.19 -4.71 18.63
CA SER A 461 -15.02 -5.52 18.31
C SER A 461 -14.28 -4.99 17.09
N GLU A 462 -12.96 -4.93 17.16
CA GLU A 462 -12.06 -4.66 16.05
C GLU A 462 -10.99 -5.73 16.00
N GLN A 463 -10.78 -6.37 14.86
CA GLN A 463 -9.75 -7.39 14.70
C GLN A 463 -9.04 -7.22 13.37
N ASP A 464 -7.73 -6.99 13.43
CA ASP A 464 -6.87 -7.13 12.26
C ASP A 464 -6.83 -8.62 11.90
N GLN A 465 -7.23 -8.92 10.67
CA GLN A 465 -7.06 -10.25 10.13
C GLN A 465 -5.60 -10.37 9.71
N PRO A 466 -4.98 -11.57 9.86
CA PRO A 466 -3.73 -11.81 9.17
C PRO A 466 -3.96 -11.42 7.71
N SER A 467 -3.02 -10.71 7.10
CA SER A 467 -3.01 -10.64 5.65
C SER A 467 -2.97 -12.10 5.20
N LEU A 468 -4.14 -12.62 4.81
CA LEU A 468 -4.19 -13.75 3.91
C LEU A 468 -3.23 -13.29 2.84
N GLN A 469 -2.08 -13.94 2.69
CA GLN A 469 -1.18 -13.62 1.58
C GLN A 469 -2.08 -13.63 0.38
N VAL A 470 -2.43 -12.43 -0.10
CA VAL A 470 -3.50 -12.28 -1.04
C VAL A 470 -2.84 -12.78 -2.31
N THR A 471 -2.98 -14.08 -2.60
CA THR A 471 -3.08 -14.48 -3.98
C THR A 471 -4.20 -13.61 -4.52
N PRO A 472 -3.91 -12.63 -5.39
CA PRO A 472 -4.89 -11.66 -5.87
C PRO A 472 -6.15 -12.43 -6.24
N TRP A 473 -7.25 -12.04 -5.59
CA TRP A 473 -8.55 -12.65 -5.84
C TRP A 473 -8.75 -12.64 -7.36
N LYS A 474 -8.84 -13.84 -7.95
CA LYS A 474 -9.24 -14.01 -9.33
C LYS A 474 -10.59 -13.31 -9.47
N ASN A 475 -10.59 -12.11 -10.06
CA ASN A 475 -11.78 -11.57 -10.66
C ASN A 475 -12.24 -12.61 -11.68
N LYS A 476 -13.32 -13.32 -11.36
CA LYS A 476 -14.06 -14.12 -12.34
C LYS A 476 -14.74 -13.13 -13.28
N GLY A 477 -13.99 -12.67 -14.27
CA GLY A 477 -14.51 -12.15 -15.53
C GLY A 477 -14.66 -13.30 -16.52
#